data_AF-A0A0E3JRN6-F1
#
_entry.id   AF-A0A0E3JRN6-F1
#
_cell.length_a   1.000
_cell.length_b   1.000
_cell.length_c   1.000
_cell.angle_alpha   90.00
_cell.angle_beta   90.00
_cell.angle_gamma   90.00
#
_symmetry.space_group_name_H-M   'P 1'
#
loop_
_entity.id
_entity.type
_entity.pdbx_description
1 polymer ?
#
loop_
_entity_poly.entity_id
_entity_poly.type
_entity_poly.pdbx_seq_one_letter_code
_entity_poly.pdbx_strand_id
1 'polypeptide(L)'
;MSTRSTGTSAADSSAPEDQVTVDVEGEIRLFLIQTLTELFESTVDADSDFFELGGDSFTAMRLISRIQASLGLELPVTTIFDKPRVAEFASYLYGMLSEE
;
A
#
# COMPACT_ATOMS: atom_id res chain seq x y z
N MET A 1 20.92 60.23 18.14
CA MET A 1 20.98 59.78 16.74
C MET A 1 19.96 58.66 16.59
N SER A 2 18.92 58.92 15.82
CA SER A 2 17.84 57.99 15.50
C SER A 2 18.22 57.11 14.33
N THR A 3 17.86 55.83 14.36
CA THR A 3 17.46 55.09 13.16
C THR A 3 16.28 54.19 13.51
N ARG A 4 15.12 54.51 12.93
CA ARG A 4 13.96 53.63 12.75
C ARG A 4 14.29 52.56 11.70
N SER A 5 13.71 51.37 11.84
CA SER A 5 13.12 50.59 10.73
C SER A 5 12.24 49.50 11.34
N THR A 6 10.90 49.61 11.27
CA THR A 6 10.02 48.89 10.31
C THR A 6 10.24 47.37 10.39
N GLY A 7 9.36 46.55 10.96
CA GLY A 7 7.92 46.46 10.67
C GLY A 7 7.71 45.64 9.40
N THR A 8 7.39 44.35 9.53
CA THR A 8 6.60 43.48 8.63
C THR A 8 6.73 42.05 9.20
N SER A 9 5.69 41.45 9.79
CA SER A 9 4.56 40.75 9.15
C SER A 9 4.94 39.42 8.49
N ALA A 10 4.08 38.43 8.74
CA ALA A 10 3.97 37.11 8.14
C ALA A 10 5.07 36.12 8.58
N ALA A 11 4.78 34.95 9.12
CA ALA A 11 3.51 34.28 9.29
C ALA A 11 3.62 33.38 10.51
N ASP A 12 2.55 33.38 11.28
CA ASP A 12 2.01 32.13 11.81
C ASP A 12 1.89 31.16 10.62
N SER A 13 2.91 30.34 10.45
CA SER A 13 2.80 29.10 9.70
C SER A 13 3.15 28.02 10.71
N SER A 14 2.18 27.77 11.58
CA SER A 14 2.00 26.46 12.18
C SER A 14 2.00 25.46 11.01
N ALA A 15 3.18 24.93 10.68
CA ALA A 15 3.30 23.85 9.71
C ALA A 15 2.54 22.66 10.30
N PRO A 16 1.66 22.04 9.50
CA PRO A 16 0.57 21.23 10.02
C PRO A 16 1.15 20.08 10.85
N GLU A 17 0.64 20.01 12.06
CA GLU A 17 0.75 18.87 12.96
C GLU A 17 0.40 17.62 12.16
N ASP A 18 1.41 16.78 11.90
CA ASP A 18 1.38 15.33 12.03
C ASP A 18 -0.01 14.69 11.80
N GLN A 19 -0.64 14.98 10.67
CA GLN A 19 -1.69 14.13 10.13
C GLN A 19 -0.95 12.95 9.52
N VAL A 20 -0.50 12.03 10.38
CA VAL A 20 -0.27 10.64 10.00
C VAL A 20 -1.64 10.07 9.65
N THR A 21 -2.17 10.49 8.51
CA THR A 21 -3.22 9.72 7.85
C THR A 21 -2.51 8.44 7.43
N VAL A 22 -2.73 7.37 8.19
CA VAL A 22 -2.23 6.04 7.84
C VAL A 22 -2.74 5.77 6.43
N ASP A 23 -1.83 5.73 5.46
CA ASP A 23 -2.15 5.38 4.08
C ASP A 23 -2.39 3.88 4.03
N VAL A 24 -3.60 3.46 4.40
CA VAL A 24 -3.95 2.04 4.54
C VAL A 24 -3.77 1.31 3.22
N GLU A 25 -4.10 1.94 2.08
CA GLU A 25 -3.87 1.35 0.76
C GLU A 25 -2.35 1.16 0.51
N GLY A 26 -1.52 2.15 0.86
CA GLY A 26 -0.07 2.05 0.78
C GLY A 26 0.51 0.95 1.68
N GLU A 27 0.02 0.81 2.90
CA GLU A 27 0.42 -0.26 3.83
C GLU A 27 0.09 -1.64 3.25
N ILE A 28 -1.12 -1.82 2.71
CA ILE A 28 -1.53 -3.07 2.03
C ILE A 28 -0.62 -3.33 0.82
N ARG A 29 -0.32 -2.31 0.03
CA ARG A 29 0.56 -2.43 -1.13
C ARG A 29 1.96 -2.87 -0.74
N LEU A 30 2.55 -2.26 0.29
CA LEU A 30 3.87 -2.64 0.80
C LEU A 30 3.88 -4.06 1.35
N PHE A 31 2.84 -4.45 2.08
CA PHE A 31 2.65 -5.82 2.55
C PHE A 31 2.63 -6.84 1.39
N LEU A 32 1.89 -6.53 0.32
CA LEU A 32 1.84 -7.39 -0.87
C LEU A 32 3.21 -7.48 -1.55
N ILE A 33 3.89 -6.34 -1.78
CA ILE A 33 5.23 -6.31 -2.37
C ILE A 33 6.21 -7.16 -1.57
N GLN A 34 6.22 -6.99 -0.25
CA GLN A 34 7.11 -7.75 0.64
C GLN A 34 6.80 -9.25 0.58
N THR A 35 5.52 -9.61 0.66
CA THR A 35 5.10 -11.02 0.59
C THR A 35 5.48 -11.66 -0.74
N LEU A 36 5.25 -10.97 -1.86
CA LEU A 36 5.59 -11.50 -3.18
C LEU A 36 7.10 -11.59 -3.38
N THR A 37 7.86 -10.60 -2.90
CA THR A 37 9.33 -10.64 -2.90
C THR A 37 9.86 -11.87 -2.19
N GLU A 38 9.27 -12.23 -1.04
CA GLU A 38 9.64 -13.45 -0.30
C GLU A 38 9.21 -14.74 -1.00
N LEU A 39 8.04 -14.75 -1.66
CA LEU A 39 7.50 -15.94 -2.31
C LEU A 39 8.23 -16.28 -3.61
N PHE A 40 8.66 -15.27 -4.36
CA PHE A 40 9.34 -15.42 -5.66
C PHE A 40 10.86 -15.27 -5.58
N GLU A 41 11.39 -14.85 -4.43
CA GLU A 41 12.81 -14.54 -4.26
C GLU A 41 13.32 -13.52 -5.30
N SER A 42 12.44 -12.58 -5.69
CA SER A 42 12.66 -11.59 -6.76
C SER A 42 12.23 -10.19 -6.35
N THR A 43 12.77 -9.15 -6.97
CA THR A 43 12.30 -7.78 -6.77
C THR A 43 10.90 -7.62 -7.35
N VAL A 44 9.97 -7.10 -6.55
CA VAL A 44 8.58 -6.83 -6.92
C VAL A 44 8.27 -5.35 -6.72
N ASP A 45 7.57 -4.77 -7.67
CA ASP A 45 7.11 -3.38 -7.66
C ASP A 45 5.58 -3.32 -7.65
N ALA A 46 5.01 -2.13 -7.46
CA ALA A 46 3.57 -1.92 -7.45
C ALA A 46 2.90 -2.30 -8.79
N ASP A 47 3.60 -2.13 -9.91
CA ASP A 47 3.09 -2.47 -11.25
C ASP A 47 3.42 -3.91 -11.68
N SER A 48 4.11 -4.69 -10.83
CA SER A 48 4.44 -6.08 -11.15
C SER A 48 3.18 -6.93 -11.26
N ASP A 49 3.14 -7.75 -12.31
CA ASP A 49 2.09 -8.74 -12.54
C ASP A 49 2.47 -10.08 -11.92
N PHE A 50 1.55 -10.67 -11.16
CA PHE A 50 1.72 -11.95 -10.48
C PHE A 50 2.16 -13.08 -11.44
N PHE A 51 1.63 -13.12 -12.67
CA PHE A 51 1.97 -14.15 -13.65
C PHE A 51 3.32 -13.90 -14.32
N GLU A 52 3.70 -12.63 -14.53
CA GLU A 52 5.04 -12.29 -15.04
C GLU A 52 6.14 -12.65 -14.04
N LEU A 53 5.84 -12.66 -12.74
CA LEU A 53 6.72 -13.15 -11.68
C LEU A 53 6.83 -14.69 -11.63
N GLY A 54 6.08 -15.41 -12.47
CA GLY A 54 6.03 -16.87 -12.48
C GLY A 54 4.96 -17.46 -11.54
N GLY A 55 3.96 -16.66 -11.17
CA GLY A 55 2.89 -17.06 -10.26
C GLY A 55 2.04 -18.22 -10.79
N ASP A 56 1.75 -19.14 -9.89
CA ASP A 56 0.90 -20.30 -10.11
C ASP A 56 -0.13 -20.47 -8.98
N SER A 57 -0.96 -21.51 -9.06
CA SER A 57 -1.98 -21.79 -8.05
C SER A 57 -1.39 -22.03 -6.65
N PHE A 58 -0.19 -22.59 -6.54
CA PHE A 58 0.44 -22.87 -5.26
C PHE A 58 0.90 -21.56 -4.59
N THR A 59 1.55 -20.70 -5.36
CA THR A 59 2.01 -19.39 -4.90
C THR A 59 0.83 -18.46 -4.61
N ALA A 60 -0.24 -18.55 -5.41
CA ALA A 60 -1.49 -17.84 -5.18
C ALA A 60 -2.13 -18.28 -3.85
N MET A 61 -2.24 -19.60 -3.60
CA MET A 61 -2.75 -20.10 -2.32
C MET A 61 -1.92 -19.58 -1.13
N ARG A 62 -0.58 -19.56 -1.24
CA ARG A 62 0.29 -19.03 -0.17
C ARG A 62 0.08 -17.54 0.07
N LEU A 63 -0.07 -16.75 -0.99
CA LEU A 63 -0.37 -15.32 -0.89
C LEU A 63 -1.72 -15.09 -0.19
N ILE A 64 -2.77 -15.81 -0.61
CA ILE A 64 -4.10 -15.69 -0.01
C ILE A 64 -4.09 -16.11 1.47
N SER A 65 -3.41 -17.19 1.84
CA SER A 65 -3.28 -17.59 3.25
C SER A 65 -2.58 -16.51 4.10
N ARG A 66 -1.57 -15.81 3.55
CA ARG A 66 -0.92 -14.70 4.25
C ARG A 66 -1.84 -13.49 4.39
N ILE A 67 -2.59 -13.15 3.34
CA ILE A 67 -3.60 -12.08 3.38
C ILE A 67 -4.65 -12.39 4.45
N GLN A 68 -5.18 -13.61 4.50
CA GLN A 68 -6.14 -14.02 5.51
C GLN A 68 -5.55 -13.88 6.93
N ALA A 69 -4.31 -14.32 7.14
CA ALA A 69 -3.66 -14.28 8.45
C ALA A 69 -3.33 -12.84 8.91
N SER A 70 -2.96 -11.94 7.99
CA SER A 70 -2.52 -10.58 8.31
C SER A 70 -3.65 -9.55 8.29
N LEU A 71 -4.60 -9.69 7.35
CA LEU A 71 -5.68 -8.72 7.11
C LEU A 71 -7.05 -9.26 7.52
N GLY A 72 -7.19 -10.54 7.86
CA GLY A 72 -8.47 -11.15 8.22
C GLY A 72 -9.44 -11.36 7.04
N LEU A 73 -8.98 -11.14 5.80
CA LEU A 73 -9.80 -11.25 4.60
C LEU A 73 -9.81 -12.68 4.04
N GLU A 74 -11.00 -13.25 3.86
CA GLU A 74 -11.18 -14.48 3.10
C GLU A 74 -11.47 -14.17 1.63
N LEU A 75 -10.58 -14.65 0.76
CA LEU A 75 -10.62 -14.36 -0.67
C LEU A 75 -10.57 -15.64 -1.48
N PRO A 76 -11.35 -15.77 -2.57
CA PRO A 76 -11.13 -16.84 -3.52
C PRO A 76 -9.80 -16.63 -4.22
N VAL A 77 -9.07 -17.72 -4.48
CA VAL A 77 -7.81 -17.70 -5.25
C VAL A 77 -8.00 -17.05 -6.62
N THR A 78 -9.21 -17.11 -7.20
CA THR A 78 -9.53 -16.47 -8.49
C THR A 78 -9.29 -14.96 -8.50
N THR A 79 -9.35 -14.28 -7.33
CA THR A 79 -9.20 -12.83 -7.24
C THR A 79 -7.87 -12.33 -7.81
N ILE A 80 -6.77 -13.09 -7.60
CA ILE A 80 -5.46 -12.71 -8.16
C ILE A 80 -5.43 -12.83 -9.70
N PHE A 81 -6.31 -13.64 -10.29
CA PHE A 81 -6.41 -13.77 -11.75
C PHE A 81 -7.19 -12.62 -12.36
N ASP A 82 -8.19 -12.08 -11.65
CA ASP A 82 -8.93 -10.89 -12.08
C ASP A 82 -8.09 -9.61 -11.91
N LYS A 83 -7.24 -9.58 -10.88
CA LYS A 83 -6.41 -8.43 -10.49
C LYS A 83 -4.95 -8.87 -10.27
N PRO A 84 -4.21 -9.16 -11.35
CA PRO A 84 -2.87 -9.75 -11.23
C PRO A 84 -1.77 -8.76 -10.84
N ARG A 85 -2.01 -7.46 -11.00
CA ARG A 85 -1.05 -6.41 -10.62
C ARG A 85 -1.16 -6.05 -9.15
N VAL A 86 -0.02 -5.86 -8.50
CA VAL A 86 0.05 -5.56 -7.07
C VAL A 86 -0.74 -4.31 -6.69
N ALA A 87 -0.63 -3.22 -7.46
CA ALA A 87 -1.35 -1.98 -7.21
C ALA A 87 -2.86 -2.16 -7.32
N GLU A 88 -3.32 -2.89 -8.35
CA GLU A 88 -4.75 -3.15 -8.53
C GLU A 88 -5.31 -4.05 -7.42
N PHE A 89 -4.55 -5.07 -7.03
CA PHE A 89 -4.93 -5.96 -5.96
C PHE A 89 -4.96 -5.24 -4.61
N ALA A 90 -3.98 -4.37 -4.32
CA ALA A 90 -3.98 -3.53 -3.12
C ALA A 90 -5.21 -2.63 -3.04
N SER A 91 -5.56 -1.96 -4.15
CA SER A 91 -6.74 -1.10 -4.22
C SER A 91 -8.04 -1.89 -4.02
N TYR A 92 -8.12 -3.10 -4.57
CA TYR A 92 -9.26 -4.00 -4.35
C TYR A 92 -9.41 -4.40 -2.88
N LEU A 93 -8.32 -4.82 -2.22
CA LEU A 93 -8.33 -5.18 -0.80
C LEU A 93 -8.67 -3.98 0.10
N TYR A 94 -8.14 -2.80 -0.24
CA TYR A 94 -8.46 -1.57 0.46
C TYR A 94 -9.95 -1.23 0.37
N GLY A 95 -10.56 -1.40 -0.81
CA GLY A 95 -12.01 -1.26 -0.99
C GLY A 95 -12.79 -2.18 -0.06
N MET A 96 -12.41 -3.45 0.05
CA MET A 96 -13.06 -4.41 0.94
C MET A 96 -12.95 -4.08 2.43
N LEU A 97 -11.84 -3.46 2.86
CA LEU A 97 -11.61 -3.05 4.25
C LEU A 97 -12.25 -1.69 4.58
N SER A 98 -12.48 -0.86 3.57
CA SER A 98 -13.07 0.47 3.73
C SER A 98 -14.59 0.46 3.71
N GLU A 99 -15.19 -0.59 3.14
CA GLU A 99 -16.63 -0.86 3.22
C GLU A 99 -16.95 -1.63 4.53
N GLU A 100 -16.71 -0.99 5.68
CA GLU A 100 -17.14 -1.46 7.00
C GLU A 100 -17.77 -0.36 7.86
#